data_AF-Q571C3-F1
#
_entry.id   AF-Q571C3-F1
#
_cell.length_a   1.000
_cell.length_b   1.000
_cell.length_c   1.000
_cell.angle_alpha   90.00
_cell.angle_beta   90.00
_cell.angle_gamma   90.00
#
_symmetry.space_group_name_H-M   'P 1'
#
loop_
_entity.id
_entity.type
_entity.pdbx_description
1 polymer ?
#
loop_
_entity_poly.entity_id
_entity_poly.type
_entity_poly.pdbx_seq_one_letter_code
_entity_poly.pdbx_strand_id
1 'polypeptide(L)'
;VFQECRMIDWVSWPLGKNIDKWIIALLKGLAAVKKFSILIEVSLAKIEKVFSKLLYPIVRGAALSVLKYMLLTFQHSHEAFHLLLPHIPAMVASLVKEDSNSGTSCLEQLAELVHCMVFRFPGFPDLYEPVMEAIKGLSVASAAPALCHMLTPCVLSSPEHERRLAHRTRLVS
;
A
#
# COMPACT_ATOMS: atom_id res chain seq x y z
N VAL A 1 31.47 2.42 6.37
CA VAL A 1 31.03 1.62 5.21
C VAL A 1 30.25 0.42 5.75
N PHE A 2 28.97 0.62 6.06
CA PHE A 2 28.13 -0.42 6.68
C PHE A 2 27.67 -1.41 5.61
N GLN A 3 28.39 -2.52 5.54
CA GLN A 3 28.25 -3.58 4.57
C GLN A 3 27.26 -4.65 5.07
N GLU A 4 26.06 -4.22 5.45
CA GLU A 4 24.90 -5.08 5.71
C GLU A 4 23.74 -4.84 4.72
N CYS A 5 24.00 -4.25 3.56
CA CYS A 5 23.09 -4.31 2.40
C CYS A 5 23.04 -5.72 1.76
N ARG A 6 23.34 -6.77 2.53
CA ARG A 6 23.48 -8.17 2.13
C ARG A 6 22.42 -9.11 2.70
N MET A 7 21.20 -8.61 2.96
CA MET A 7 20.02 -9.37 2.50
C MET A 7 19.98 -9.33 0.96
N ILE A 8 21.05 -9.90 0.39
CA ILE A 8 21.33 -10.15 -1.02
C ILE A 8 20.09 -10.81 -1.57
N ASP A 9 19.45 -10.11 -2.50
CA ASP A 9 18.21 -10.49 -3.15
C ASP A 9 17.08 -10.77 -2.16
N TRP A 10 16.02 -9.95 -2.14
CA TRP A 10 14.67 -10.49 -1.87
C TRP A 10 14.22 -11.26 -3.13
N VAL A 11 15.08 -12.24 -3.43
CA VAL A 11 15.08 -13.41 -4.30
C VAL A 11 14.28 -13.24 -5.59
N SER A 12 14.94 -12.63 -6.58
CA SER A 12 14.89 -13.00 -8.01
C SER A 12 13.55 -13.50 -8.58
N TRP A 13 12.44 -12.80 -8.29
CA TRP A 13 11.12 -13.27 -8.70
C TRP A 13 10.78 -12.81 -10.14
N PRO A 14 10.59 -13.79 -11.05
CA PRO A 14 9.30 -14.47 -11.18
C PRO A 14 9.31 -16.01 -11.00
N LEU A 15 10.42 -16.64 -10.57
CA LEU A 15 10.50 -18.11 -10.44
C LEU A 15 10.25 -18.75 -9.06
N GLY A 16 10.46 -18.06 -7.92
CA GLY A 16 10.28 -18.70 -6.59
C GLY A 16 8.84 -18.68 -6.07
N LYS A 17 8.18 -19.82 -5.85
CA LYS A 17 6.80 -19.82 -5.30
C LYS A 17 6.76 -19.25 -3.86
N ASN A 18 5.69 -18.51 -3.50
CA ASN A 18 5.39 -18.01 -2.15
C ASN A 18 6.35 -16.98 -1.52
N ILE A 19 7.23 -16.30 -2.27
CA ILE A 19 8.13 -15.30 -1.65
C ILE A 19 7.36 -14.13 -1.01
N ASP A 20 6.12 -13.83 -1.41
CA ASP A 20 5.26 -12.82 -0.80
C ASP A 20 4.96 -13.18 0.67
N LYS A 21 4.72 -14.46 0.93
CA LYS A 21 4.51 -14.97 2.28
C LYS A 21 5.77 -14.85 3.13
N TRP A 22 6.93 -15.13 2.57
CA TRP A 22 8.23 -14.99 3.27
C TRP A 22 8.53 -13.53 3.60
N ILE A 23 8.34 -12.64 2.63
CA ILE A 23 8.49 -11.19 2.76
C ILE A 23 7.55 -10.68 3.86
N ILE A 24 6.25 -10.99 3.77
CA ILE A 24 5.26 -10.56 4.76
C ILE A 24 5.58 -11.16 6.14
N ALA A 25 6.00 -12.42 6.23
CA ALA A 25 6.37 -13.05 7.50
C ALA A 25 7.58 -12.37 8.15
N LEU A 26 8.58 -11.99 7.35
CA LEU A 26 9.75 -11.24 7.84
C LEU A 26 9.34 -9.85 8.33
N LEU A 27 8.53 -9.12 7.57
CA LEU A 27 8.04 -7.81 7.99
C LEU A 27 7.18 -7.92 9.27
N LYS A 28 6.33 -8.94 9.39
CA LYS A 28 5.59 -9.27 10.62
C LYS A 28 6.52 -9.56 11.79
N GLY A 29 7.60 -10.33 11.57
CA GLY A 29 8.60 -10.63 12.58
C GLY A 29 9.29 -9.37 13.10
N LEU A 30 9.71 -8.47 12.21
CA LEU A 30 10.30 -7.17 12.57
C LEU A 30 9.34 -6.30 13.37
N ALA A 31 8.07 -6.26 12.97
CA ALA A 31 7.02 -5.55 13.70
C ALA A 31 6.79 -6.15 15.11
N ALA A 32 6.79 -7.48 15.24
CA ALA A 32 6.59 -8.17 16.51
C ALA A 32 7.71 -7.88 17.52
N VAL A 33 8.96 -7.77 17.06
CA VAL A 33 10.11 -7.39 17.91
C VAL A 33 10.29 -5.87 18.06
N LYS A 34 9.31 -5.07 17.62
CA LYS A 34 9.28 -3.60 17.72
C LYS A 34 10.49 -2.90 17.08
N LYS A 35 11.10 -3.50 16.05
CA LYS A 35 12.21 -2.90 15.29
C LYS A 35 11.68 -1.95 14.22
N PHE A 36 10.92 -0.94 14.63
CA PHE A 36 10.20 -0.04 13.73
C PHE A 36 11.13 0.79 12.84
N SER A 37 12.30 1.25 13.34
CA SER A 37 13.27 1.99 12.52
C SER A 37 13.77 1.19 11.31
N ILE A 38 14.05 -0.10 11.49
CA ILE A 38 14.47 -0.99 10.39
C ILE A 38 13.31 -1.19 9.41
N LEU A 39 12.09 -1.36 9.93
CA LEU A 39 10.90 -1.52 9.10
C LEU A 39 10.60 -0.25 8.28
N ILE A 40 10.82 0.95 8.86
CA ILE A 40 10.75 2.25 8.19
C ILE A 40 11.76 2.30 7.05
N GLU A 41 13.03 2.09 7.35
CA GLU A 41 14.13 2.18 6.37
C GLU A 41 13.93 1.20 5.21
N VAL A 42 13.57 -0.06 5.51
CA VAL A 42 13.28 -1.07 4.48
C VAL A 42 12.07 -0.67 3.64
N SER A 43 11.04 -0.09 4.25
CA SER A 43 9.83 0.33 3.53
C SER A 43 10.12 1.46 2.56
N LEU A 44 10.72 2.54 3.04
CA LEU A 44 11.08 3.70 2.22
C LEU A 44 12.05 3.32 1.08
N ALA A 45 13.03 2.45 1.37
CA ALA A 45 14.03 2.07 0.39
C ALA A 45 13.52 1.11 -0.71
N LYS A 46 12.38 0.43 -0.50
CA LYS A 46 11.93 -0.68 -1.38
C LYS A 46 10.54 -0.52 -1.98
N ILE A 47 9.71 0.39 -1.47
CA ILE A 47 8.31 0.46 -1.86
C ILE A 47 8.11 0.76 -3.35
N GLU A 48 8.89 1.68 -3.94
CA GLU A 48 8.82 1.97 -5.38
C GLU A 48 9.21 0.74 -6.23
N LYS A 49 10.20 -0.04 -5.77
CA LYS A 49 10.61 -1.27 -6.45
C LYS A 49 9.50 -2.31 -6.40
N VAL A 50 8.83 -2.51 -5.26
CA VAL A 50 7.67 -3.39 -5.15
C VAL A 50 6.53 -2.90 -6.06
N PHE A 51 6.27 -1.59 -6.06
CA PHE A 51 5.23 -0.97 -6.88
C PHE A 51 5.44 -1.26 -8.36
N SER A 52 6.66 -1.05 -8.89
CA SER A 52 6.98 -1.34 -10.30
C SER A 52 6.69 -2.79 -10.73
N LYS A 53 6.62 -3.75 -9.79
CA LYS A 53 6.34 -5.16 -10.07
C LYS A 53 4.88 -5.46 -10.36
N LEU A 54 3.97 -4.52 -10.05
CA LEU A 54 2.57 -4.64 -10.43
C LEU A 54 2.38 -4.71 -11.95
N LEU A 55 3.31 -4.16 -12.73
CA LEU A 55 3.27 -4.25 -14.20
C LEU A 55 3.58 -5.65 -14.75
N TYR A 56 4.07 -6.58 -13.94
CA TYR A 56 4.46 -7.93 -14.39
C TYR A 56 3.41 -8.96 -13.96
N PRO A 57 2.59 -9.50 -14.87
CA PRO A 57 1.44 -10.36 -14.52
C PRO A 57 1.79 -11.54 -13.61
N ILE A 58 2.95 -12.18 -13.82
CA ILE A 58 3.38 -13.38 -13.09
C ILE A 58 3.57 -13.11 -11.59
N VAL A 59 4.02 -11.91 -11.21
CA VAL A 59 4.33 -11.54 -9.82
C VAL A 59 3.38 -10.48 -9.27
N ARG A 60 2.41 -10.03 -10.06
CA ARG A 60 1.49 -8.92 -9.73
C ARG A 60 0.75 -9.14 -8.42
N GLY A 61 0.13 -10.32 -8.24
CA GLY A 61 -0.61 -10.64 -7.02
C GLY A 61 0.28 -10.61 -5.77
N ALA A 62 1.45 -11.24 -5.85
CA ALA A 62 2.45 -11.23 -4.79
C ALA A 62 2.92 -9.81 -4.45
N ALA A 63 3.27 -9.01 -5.46
CA ALA A 63 3.71 -7.63 -5.28
C ALA A 63 2.61 -6.77 -4.62
N LEU A 64 1.36 -6.94 -5.02
CA LEU A 64 0.23 -6.22 -4.45
C LEU A 64 -0.01 -6.56 -2.98
N SER A 65 0.09 -7.84 -2.59
CA SER A 65 -0.03 -8.26 -1.19
C SER A 65 1.06 -7.65 -0.32
N VAL A 66 2.31 -7.62 -0.82
CA VAL A 66 3.44 -7.01 -0.12
C VAL A 66 3.25 -5.51 0.01
N LEU A 67 2.84 -4.83 -1.07
CA LEU A 67 2.57 -3.39 -1.07
C LEU A 67 1.49 -3.01 -0.07
N LYS A 68 0.36 -3.74 -0.07
CA LYS A 68 -0.72 -3.56 0.91
C LYS A 68 -0.19 -3.71 2.33
N TYR A 69 0.59 -4.76 2.60
CA TYR A 69 1.16 -4.97 3.92
C TYR A 69 2.11 -3.84 4.34
N MET A 70 2.99 -3.38 3.45
CA MET A 70 3.91 -2.26 3.71
C MET A 70 3.13 -1.00 4.05
N LEU A 71 2.19 -0.57 3.21
CA LEU A 71 1.42 0.66 3.43
C LEU A 71 0.48 0.59 4.65
N LEU A 72 -0.19 -0.54 4.86
CA LEU A 72 -1.13 -0.71 5.97
C LEU A 72 -0.44 -0.93 7.31
N THR A 73 0.79 -1.45 7.33
CA THR A 73 1.58 -1.55 8.58
C THR A 73 2.32 -0.25 8.85
N PHE A 74 2.63 0.52 7.81
CA PHE A 74 3.39 1.77 7.88
C PHE A 74 2.49 3.01 8.00
N GLN A 75 1.72 3.10 9.08
CA GLN A 75 0.73 4.18 9.23
C GLN A 75 1.26 5.44 9.94
N HIS A 76 2.51 5.43 10.41
CA HIS A 76 3.09 6.52 11.19
C HIS A 76 3.58 7.70 10.35
N SER A 77 3.80 7.49 9.04
CA SER A 77 4.23 8.55 8.11
C SER A 77 3.61 8.33 6.74
N HIS A 78 3.27 9.43 6.07
CA HIS A 78 2.77 9.44 4.70
C HIS A 78 3.89 9.29 3.66
N GLU A 79 5.17 9.37 4.06
CA GLU A 79 6.32 9.37 3.15
C GLU A 79 6.33 8.19 2.18
N ALA A 80 6.14 6.95 2.68
CA ALA A 80 6.15 5.77 1.84
C ALA A 80 5.04 5.81 0.78
N PHE A 81 3.86 6.30 1.13
CA PHE A 81 2.76 6.48 0.20
C PHE A 81 3.05 7.61 -0.80
N HIS A 82 3.61 8.72 -0.33
CA HIS A 82 3.94 9.88 -1.16
C HIS A 82 4.98 9.57 -2.24
N LEU A 83 5.92 8.66 -1.96
CA LEU A 83 6.87 8.15 -2.97
C LEU A 83 6.17 7.48 -4.16
N LEU A 84 4.96 6.96 -3.99
CA LEU A 84 4.24 6.26 -5.06
C LEU A 84 3.39 7.18 -5.93
N LEU A 85 2.96 8.32 -5.40
CA LEU A 85 1.99 9.21 -6.06
C LEU A 85 2.36 9.61 -7.49
N PRO A 86 3.62 9.99 -7.78
CA PRO A 86 4.00 10.36 -9.15
C PRO A 86 3.88 9.19 -10.15
N HIS A 87 3.98 7.95 -9.67
CA HIS A 87 4.02 6.74 -10.50
C HIS A 87 2.64 6.11 -10.72
N ILE A 88 1.65 6.42 -9.86
CA ILE A 88 0.32 5.81 -9.92
C ILE A 88 -0.39 6.09 -11.25
N PRO A 89 -0.48 7.33 -11.76
CA PRO A 89 -1.21 7.59 -13.00
C PRO A 89 -0.66 6.81 -14.20
N ALA A 90 0.68 6.75 -14.33
CA ALA A 90 1.33 6.00 -15.40
C ALA A 90 1.09 4.48 -15.28
N MET A 91 1.09 3.95 -14.05
CA MET A 91 0.79 2.55 -13.80
C MET A 91 -0.65 2.20 -14.13
N VAL A 92 -1.59 3.05 -13.71
CA VAL A 92 -3.02 2.88 -14.00
C VAL A 92 -3.24 2.86 -15.51
N ALA A 93 -2.70 3.85 -16.23
CA ALA A 93 -2.80 3.91 -17.69
C ALA A 93 -2.23 2.64 -18.37
N SER A 94 -1.11 2.12 -17.85
CA SER A 94 -0.48 0.90 -18.39
C SER A 94 -1.36 -0.35 -18.18
N LEU A 95 -1.93 -0.52 -16.99
CA LEU A 95 -2.80 -1.66 -16.66
C LEU A 95 -4.16 -1.58 -17.36
N VAL A 96 -4.71 -0.38 -17.53
CA VAL A 96 -5.94 -0.16 -18.32
C VAL A 96 -5.70 -0.54 -19.78
N LYS A 97 -4.55 -0.15 -20.35
CA LYS A 97 -4.18 -0.51 -21.72
C LYS A 97 -3.94 -2.02 -21.89
N GLU A 98 -3.47 -2.71 -20.86
CA GLU A 98 -3.26 -4.16 -20.89
C GLU A 98 -4.57 -4.95 -21.03
N ASP A 99 -5.69 -4.41 -20.53
CA ASP A 99 -7.04 -5.00 -20.60
C ASP A 99 -7.09 -6.50 -20.23
N SER A 100 -6.34 -6.88 -19.19
CA SER A 100 -6.30 -8.26 -18.69
C SER A 100 -7.08 -8.38 -17.38
N ASN A 101 -7.72 -9.53 -17.15
CA ASN A 101 -8.43 -9.82 -15.89
C ASN A 101 -7.55 -9.57 -14.65
N SER A 102 -6.27 -9.91 -14.76
CA SER A 102 -5.30 -9.69 -13.69
C SER A 102 -4.93 -8.21 -13.50
N GLY A 103 -4.97 -7.41 -14.57
CA GLY A 103 -4.79 -5.96 -14.53
C GLY A 103 -5.98 -5.28 -13.87
N THR A 104 -7.20 -5.63 -14.28
CA THR A 104 -8.46 -5.10 -13.71
C THR A 104 -8.56 -5.38 -12.22
N SER A 105 -8.34 -6.62 -11.78
CA SER A 105 -8.38 -6.95 -10.33
C SER A 105 -7.28 -6.23 -9.53
N CYS A 106 -6.11 -5.99 -10.14
CA CYS A 106 -5.05 -5.21 -9.52
C CYS A 106 -5.42 -3.72 -9.40
N LEU A 107 -6.07 -3.17 -10.43
CA LEU A 107 -6.54 -1.79 -10.47
C LEU A 107 -7.59 -1.51 -9.40
N GLU A 108 -8.59 -2.39 -9.25
CA GLU A 108 -9.62 -2.28 -8.20
C GLU A 108 -9.00 -2.25 -6.80
N GLN A 109 -8.11 -3.22 -6.53
CA GLN A 109 -7.43 -3.33 -5.24
C GLN A 109 -6.45 -2.19 -4.98
N LEU A 110 -5.81 -1.64 -6.02
CA LEU A 110 -4.95 -0.48 -5.92
C LEU A 110 -5.77 0.78 -5.63
N ALA A 111 -6.90 0.97 -6.32
CA ALA A 111 -7.80 2.10 -6.07
C ALA A 111 -8.30 2.09 -4.62
N GLU A 112 -8.74 0.94 -4.11
CA GLU A 112 -9.14 0.78 -2.71
C GLU A 112 -8.00 1.16 -1.74
N LEU A 113 -6.78 0.69 -1.99
CA LEU A 113 -5.61 0.99 -1.17
C LEU A 113 -5.27 2.49 -1.20
N VAL A 114 -5.31 3.12 -2.37
CA VAL A 114 -5.07 4.56 -2.52
C VAL A 114 -6.12 5.36 -1.76
N HIS A 115 -7.40 5.01 -1.88
CA HIS A 115 -8.47 5.62 -1.09
C HIS A 115 -8.22 5.47 0.42
N CYS A 116 -7.75 4.31 0.88
CA CYS A 116 -7.36 4.09 2.28
C CYS A 116 -6.26 5.06 2.73
N MET A 117 -5.21 5.22 1.93
CA MET A 117 -4.09 6.05 2.29
C MET A 117 -4.42 7.55 2.24
N VAL A 118 -5.19 8.00 1.24
CA VAL A 118 -5.68 9.39 1.14
C VAL A 118 -6.59 9.74 2.32
N PHE A 119 -7.50 8.83 2.69
CA PHE A 119 -8.35 9.04 3.86
C PHE A 119 -7.55 9.09 5.16
N ARG A 120 -6.51 8.25 5.28
CA ARG A 120 -5.65 8.18 6.46
C ARG A 120 -4.74 9.40 6.61
N PHE A 121 -4.20 9.92 5.51
CA PHE A 121 -3.25 11.04 5.50
C PHE A 121 -3.86 12.27 4.81
N PRO A 122 -4.85 12.92 5.43
CA PRO A 122 -5.45 14.14 4.87
C PRO A 122 -4.44 15.31 4.92
N GLY A 123 -4.67 16.33 4.08
CA GLY A 123 -3.88 17.58 4.08
C GLY A 123 -3.08 17.86 2.82
N PHE A 124 -3.18 17.00 1.79
CA PHE A 124 -2.42 17.14 0.53
C PHE A 124 -3.33 17.05 -0.72
N PRO A 125 -4.37 17.90 -0.85
CA PRO A 125 -5.34 17.81 -1.94
C PRO A 125 -4.70 17.92 -3.33
N ASP A 126 -3.84 18.91 -3.53
CA ASP A 126 -3.18 19.15 -4.83
C ASP A 126 -2.28 17.99 -5.26
N LEU A 127 -1.66 17.31 -4.29
CA LEU A 127 -0.80 16.15 -4.54
C LEU A 127 -1.62 14.89 -4.87
N TYR A 128 -2.81 14.77 -4.29
CA TYR A 128 -3.69 13.61 -4.50
C TYR A 128 -4.58 13.75 -5.72
N GLU A 129 -4.91 14.97 -6.16
CA GLU A 129 -5.83 15.22 -7.27
C GLU A 129 -5.48 14.43 -8.56
N PRO A 130 -4.24 14.42 -9.08
CA PRO A 130 -3.90 13.67 -10.29
C PRO A 130 -4.08 12.15 -10.12
N VAL A 131 -3.83 11.66 -8.91
CA VAL A 131 -3.95 10.23 -8.56
C VAL A 131 -5.42 9.85 -8.46
N MET A 132 -6.23 10.69 -7.80
CA MET A 132 -7.66 10.47 -7.62
C MET A 132 -8.41 10.52 -8.95
N GLU A 133 -8.03 11.41 -9.86
CA GLU A 133 -8.58 11.45 -11.22
C GLU A 133 -8.19 10.20 -12.02
N ALA A 134 -6.94 9.70 -11.88
CA ALA A 134 -6.52 8.47 -12.55
C ALA A 134 -7.34 7.23 -12.12
N ILE A 135 -7.76 7.15 -10.85
CA ILE A 135 -8.49 5.98 -10.31
C ILE A 135 -10.02 6.15 -10.28
N LYS A 136 -10.54 7.32 -10.65
CA LYS A 136 -11.96 7.68 -10.53
C LYS A 136 -12.92 6.73 -11.24
N GLY A 137 -12.52 6.18 -12.37
CA GLY A 137 -13.32 5.22 -13.15
C GLY A 137 -13.27 3.77 -12.65
N LEU A 138 -12.43 3.47 -11.65
CA LEU A 138 -12.16 2.11 -11.17
C LEU A 138 -12.89 1.77 -9.86
N SER A 139 -13.45 2.76 -9.17
CA SER A 139 -13.82 2.69 -7.74
C SER A 139 -15.25 2.21 -7.44
N VAL A 140 -15.94 1.56 -8.38
CA VAL A 140 -17.41 1.43 -8.31
C VAL A 140 -17.97 0.32 -7.38
N ALA A 141 -17.16 -0.40 -6.57
CA ALA A 141 -17.68 -1.61 -5.91
C ALA A 141 -17.36 -1.92 -4.42
N SER A 142 -16.49 -1.23 -3.66
CA SER A 142 -16.22 -1.70 -2.26
C SER A 142 -15.92 -0.67 -1.15
N ALA A 143 -15.95 0.62 -1.43
CA ALA A 143 -15.15 1.61 -0.70
C ALA A 143 -15.72 2.17 0.63
N ALA A 144 -16.53 1.46 1.40
CA ALA A 144 -16.93 1.97 2.74
C ALA A 144 -16.69 0.97 3.88
N PRO A 145 -17.23 -0.26 3.87
CA PRO A 145 -17.04 -1.19 4.99
C PRO A 145 -15.63 -1.83 5.02
N ALA A 146 -14.97 -2.01 3.88
CA ALA A 146 -13.64 -2.63 3.80
C ALA A 146 -12.51 -1.70 4.29
N LEU A 147 -12.62 -0.40 4.02
CA LEU A 147 -11.72 0.65 4.50
C LEU A 147 -11.61 0.68 6.03
N CYS A 148 -12.74 0.57 6.73
CA CYS A 148 -12.78 0.52 8.19
C CYS A 148 -12.12 -0.76 8.73
N HIS A 149 -12.29 -1.90 8.05
CA HIS A 149 -11.79 -3.21 8.49
C HIS A 149 -10.31 -3.46 8.16
N MET A 150 -9.76 -2.84 7.11
CA MET A 150 -8.34 -2.93 6.75
C MET A 150 -7.43 -2.03 7.61
N LEU A 151 -7.99 -0.94 8.14
CA LEU A 151 -7.27 -0.01 8.99
C LEU A 151 -7.25 -0.44 10.48
N THR A 152 -8.08 -1.41 10.86
CA THR A 152 -8.24 -1.89 12.25
C THR A 152 -7.15 -2.84 12.78
N PRO A 153 -6.47 -3.72 12.00
CA PRO A 153 -5.66 -4.78 12.62
C PRO A 153 -4.33 -4.31 13.24
N CYS A 154 -3.85 -3.11 12.88
CA CYS A 154 -2.59 -2.55 13.41
C CYS A 154 -2.78 -1.26 14.19
N VAL A 155 -3.93 -1.11 14.86
CA VAL A 155 -4.04 -0.19 16.00
C VAL A 155 -3.25 -0.84 17.14
N LEU A 156 -1.93 -0.58 17.19
CA LEU A 156 -1.27 -0.39 18.48
C LEU A 156 -2.03 0.75 19.16
N SER A 157 -2.99 0.34 19.99
CA SER A 157 -3.71 1.06 21.03
C SER A 157 -3.48 2.58 21.06
N SER A 158 -4.32 3.37 20.36
CA SER A 158 -4.54 4.75 20.77
C SER A 158 -6.04 5.11 20.69
N PRO A 159 -6.69 5.38 21.84
CA PRO A 159 -8.12 5.73 21.91
C PRO A 159 -8.48 7.09 21.25
N GLU A 160 -7.52 7.77 20.62
CA GLU A 160 -7.75 9.04 19.94
C GLU A 160 -8.34 8.88 18.52
N HIS A 161 -8.14 7.74 17.87
CA HIS A 161 -8.64 7.50 16.51
C HIS A 161 -10.16 7.25 16.49
N GLU A 162 -10.71 6.57 17.49
CA GLU A 162 -12.16 6.35 17.64
C GLU A 162 -12.92 7.68 17.86
N ARG A 163 -12.34 8.62 18.63
CA ARG A 163 -12.98 9.93 18.88
C ARG A 163 -13.10 10.77 17.61
N ARG A 164 -12.11 10.69 16.70
CA ARG A 164 -12.13 11.43 15.43
C ARG A 164 -13.17 10.88 14.44
N LEU A 165 -13.36 9.56 14.40
CA LEU A 165 -14.40 8.92 13.58
C LEU A 165 -15.82 9.19 14.12
N ALA A 166 -16.00 9.19 15.44
CA ALA A 166 -17.27 9.52 16.07
C ALA A 166 -17.69 10.99 15.86
N HIS A 167 -16.75 11.92 15.79
CA HIS A 167 -17.03 13.33 15.52
C HIS A 167 -17.36 13.58 14.04
N ARG A 168 -16.77 12.82 13.12
CA ARG A 168 -16.99 13.01 11.68
C ARG A 168 -18.33 12.44 11.21
N THR A 169 -18.82 11.39 11.86
CA THR A 169 -20.14 10.79 11.57
C THR A 169 -21.31 11.67 12.04
N ARG A 170 -21.09 12.55 13.03
CA ARG A 170 -22.09 13.52 13.50
C ARG A 170 -22.24 14.78 12.65
N LEU A 171 -21.29 15.06 11.77
CA LEU A 171 -21.30 16.26 10.92
C LEU A 171 -21.94 16.00 9.53
N VAL A 172 -22.42 14.78 9.30
CA VAL A 172 -23.04 14.35 8.02
C VAL A 172 -24.47 13.83 8.26
N SER A 173 -25.06 14.16 9.43
CA SER A 173 -26.48 14.03 9.76
C SER A 173 -27.03 15.40 10.14
#